data_AF-A0A7S2MAS2-F1
#
_entry.id   AF-A0A7S2MAS2-F1
#
_cell.length_a   1.000
_cell.length_b   1.000
_cell.length_c   1.000
_cell.angle_alpha   90.00
_cell.angle_beta   90.00
_cell.angle_gamma   90.00
#
_symmetry.space_group_name_H-M   'P 1'
#
loop_
_entity.id
_entity.type
_entity.pdbx_description
1 polymer ?
#
loop_
_entity_poly.entity_id
_entity_poly.type
_entity_poly.pdbx_seq_one_letter_code
_entity_poly.pdbx_strand_id
1 'polypeptide(L)'
;THSELVMNFSSATSSDATRMIVEGAMEKRSKDKLGPVGGKQLVVFVDDFNMPKKISDESPFQPALELLRLWMDYGGWYDCDKCAWKYIVDTQIIAAMAPPSGGRAVISPRTQ
;
A
#
# COMPACT_ATOMS: atom_id res chain seq x y z
N THR A 1 -10.68 8.56 -17.61
CA THR A 1 -9.38 8.07 -18.10
C THR A 1 -8.58 7.62 -16.90
N HIS A 2 -8.00 6.42 -16.95
CA HIS A 2 -7.29 5.81 -15.81
C HIS A 2 -5.78 5.97 -15.97
N SER A 3 -5.08 6.00 -14.84
CA SER A 3 -3.62 5.87 -14.74
C SER A 3 -3.31 4.56 -13.99
N GLU A 4 -2.13 4.01 -14.20
CA GLU A 4 -1.69 2.75 -13.58
C GLU A 4 -0.42 2.94 -12.75
N LEU A 5 -0.34 2.28 -11.61
CA LEU A 5 0.84 2.18 -10.76
C LEU A 5 1.07 0.71 -10.43
N VAL A 6 2.21 0.18 -10.87
CA VAL A 6 2.63 -1.20 -10.59
C VAL A 6 3.64 -1.20 -9.46
N MET A 7 3.37 -1.99 -8.42
CA MET A 7 4.21 -2.15 -7.23
C MET A 7 4.57 -3.62 -7.07
N ASN A 8 5.85 -3.95 -7.16
CA ASN A 8 6.33 -5.32 -6.97
C ASN A 8 6.91 -5.46 -5.57
N PHE A 9 6.27 -6.27 -4.73
CA PHE A 9 6.75 -6.50 -3.37
C PHE A 9 7.90 -7.49 -3.33
N SER A 10 8.79 -7.28 -2.37
CA SER A 10 9.95 -8.13 -2.10
C SER A 10 10.12 -8.28 -0.59
N SER A 11 11.04 -9.15 -0.18
CA SER A 11 11.37 -9.32 1.25
C SER A 11 11.93 -8.05 1.91
N ALA A 12 12.46 -7.09 1.13
CA ALA A 12 13.00 -5.84 1.63
C ALA A 12 11.99 -4.68 1.60
N THR A 13 10.78 -4.89 1.07
CA THR A 13 9.78 -3.81 0.95
C THR A 13 9.29 -3.37 2.33
N SER A 14 9.56 -2.11 2.67
CA SER A 14 9.10 -1.48 3.91
C SER A 14 7.79 -0.71 3.71
N SER A 15 7.12 -0.37 4.81
CA SER A 15 5.95 0.52 4.79
C SER A 15 6.30 1.90 4.23
N ASP A 16 7.45 2.46 4.59
CA ASP A 16 7.88 3.77 4.09
C ASP A 16 8.18 3.75 2.59
N ALA A 17 8.83 2.70 2.07
CA ALA A 17 9.02 2.53 0.64
C ALA A 17 7.69 2.45 -0.12
N THR A 18 6.73 1.70 0.43
CA THR A 18 5.36 1.59 -0.11
C THR A 18 4.69 2.96 -0.15
N ARG A 19 4.77 3.73 0.96
CA ARG A 19 4.25 5.09 1.06
C ARG A 19 4.86 6.00 0.00
N MET A 20 6.19 6.02 -0.12
CA MET A 20 6.90 6.89 -1.06
C MET A 20 6.51 6.62 -2.52
N ILE A 21 6.37 5.35 -2.90
CA ILE A 21 5.96 4.96 -4.25
C ILE A 21 4.55 5.49 -4.55
N VAL A 22 3.61 5.30 -3.63
CA VAL A 22 2.22 5.75 -3.81
C VAL A 22 2.11 7.28 -3.81
N GLU A 23 2.75 7.97 -2.86
CA GLU A 23 2.74 9.44 -2.80
C GLU A 23 3.43 10.07 -4.02
N GLY A 24 4.47 9.42 -4.58
CA GLY A 24 5.15 9.89 -5.79
C GLY A 24 4.30 9.85 -7.06
N ALA A 25 3.27 9.00 -7.10
CA ALA A 25 2.31 8.93 -8.22
C ALA A 25 1.14 9.93 -8.08
N MET A 26 1.11 10.71 -7.00
CA MET A 26 -0.02 11.56 -6.62
C MET A 26 0.36 13.05 -6.59
N GLU A 27 -0.66 13.90 -6.75
CA GLU A 27 -0.58 15.33 -6.54
C GLU A 27 -1.50 15.77 -5.39
N LYS A 28 -1.14 16.89 -4.77
CA LYS A 28 -1.95 17.48 -3.71
C LYS A 28 -3.24 18.06 -4.30
N ARG A 29 -4.38 17.56 -3.83
CA ARG A 29 -5.73 18.01 -4.21
C ARG A 29 -6.26 19.10 -3.28
N SER A 30 -6.06 18.90 -1.98
CA SER A 30 -6.43 19.85 -0.94
C SER A 30 -5.45 19.74 0.22
N LYS A 31 -5.73 20.41 1.36
CA LYS A 31 -4.84 20.41 2.53
C LYS A 31 -4.42 18.99 2.93
N ASP A 32 -5.40 18.08 2.98
CA ASP A 32 -5.26 16.73 3.55
C ASP A 32 -5.56 15.61 2.53
N LYS A 33 -5.79 15.95 1.25
CA LYS A 33 -6.11 14.98 0.20
C LYS A 33 -5.03 14.91 -0.87
N LEU A 34 -4.59 13.70 -1.18
CA LEU A 34 -3.80 13.35 -2.36
C LEU A 34 -4.67 12.60 -3.36
N GLY A 35 -4.48 12.89 -4.65
CA GLY A 35 -5.11 12.15 -5.72
C GLY A 35 -4.18 12.02 -6.92
N PRO A 36 -4.52 11.20 -7.91
CA PRO A 36 -3.66 10.95 -9.07
C PRO A 36 -3.48 12.21 -9.90
N VAL A 37 -2.33 12.36 -10.56
CA VAL A 37 -2.02 13.54 -11.38
C VAL A 37 -3.08 13.75 -12.48
N GLY A 38 -3.57 14.98 -12.62
CA GLY A 38 -4.47 15.36 -13.72
C GLY A 38 -5.92 14.91 -13.57
N GLY A 39 -6.38 14.59 -12.36
CA GLY A 39 -7.79 14.33 -12.04
C GLY A 39 -8.28 12.96 -12.48
N LYS A 40 -7.35 12.06 -12.83
CA LYS A 40 -7.64 10.70 -13.28
C LYS A 40 -7.93 9.79 -12.08
N GLN A 41 -8.47 8.61 -12.36
CA GLN A 41 -8.48 7.51 -11.40
C GLN A 41 -7.20 6.68 -11.52
N LEU A 42 -6.62 6.25 -10.40
CA LEU A 42 -5.41 5.44 -10.35
C LEU A 42 -5.73 3.99 -9.98
N VAL A 43 -5.30 3.07 -10.82
CA VAL A 43 -5.31 1.63 -10.52
C VAL A 43 -3.93 1.25 -10.00
N VAL A 44 -3.87 0.78 -8.76
CA VAL A 44 -2.63 0.30 -8.13
C VAL A 44 -2.62 -1.21 -8.17
N PHE A 45 -1.70 -1.78 -8.94
CA PHE A 45 -1.46 -3.21 -8.98
C PHE A 45 -0.30 -3.58 -8.06
N VAL A 46 -0.54 -4.48 -7.11
CA VAL A 46 0.46 -4.99 -6.17
C VAL A 46 0.77 -6.45 -6.50
N ASP A 47 1.97 -6.72 -7.00
CA ASP A 47 2.46 -8.07 -7.23
C ASP A 47 3.22 -8.60 -6.00
N ASP A 48 3.25 -9.93 -5.86
CA ASP A 48 3.94 -10.63 -4.77
C ASP A 48 3.50 -10.15 -3.37
N PHE A 49 2.18 -9.97 -3.17
CA PHE A 49 1.61 -9.41 -1.93
C PHE A 49 2.07 -10.16 -0.65
N ASN A 50 2.37 -11.45 -0.72
CA ASN A 50 2.82 -12.24 0.43
C ASN A 50 4.34 -12.32 0.65
N MET A 51 5.12 -11.54 -0.09
CA MET A 51 6.60 -11.51 0.01
C MET A 51 7.21 -10.62 1.11
N PRO A 52 6.59 -9.49 1.55
CA PRO A 52 7.23 -8.63 2.56
C PRO A 52 7.62 -9.38 3.83
N LYS A 53 8.79 -9.08 4.40
CA LYS A 53 9.30 -9.81 5.56
C LYS A 53 8.42 -9.60 6.80
N LYS A 54 8.16 -10.68 7.53
CA LYS A 54 7.53 -10.65 8.85
C LYS A 54 8.51 -10.09 9.89
N ILE A 55 8.03 -9.24 10.79
CA ILE A 55 8.88 -8.66 11.84
C ILE A 55 9.31 -9.71 12.87
N SER A 56 8.43 -10.63 13.26
CA SER A 56 8.75 -11.73 14.16
C SER A 56 7.94 -12.98 13.82
N ASP A 57 8.44 -14.14 14.21
CA ASP A 57 7.72 -15.42 14.06
C ASP A 57 6.57 -15.55 15.07
N GLU A 58 6.68 -14.88 16.22
CA GLU A 58 5.70 -14.90 17.32
C GLU A 58 4.50 -13.98 17.05
N SER A 59 4.71 -12.87 16.34
CA SER A 59 3.67 -11.94 15.91
C SER A 59 3.97 -11.52 14.47
N PRO A 60 3.55 -12.35 13.49
CA PRO A 60 3.91 -12.17 12.09
C PRO A 60 3.18 -10.98 11.46
N PHE A 61 3.67 -9.78 11.76
CA PHE A 61 3.19 -8.52 11.19
C PHE A 61 4.05 -8.12 9.99
N GLN A 62 3.41 -7.66 8.92
CA GLN A 62 4.04 -7.19 7.69
C GLN A 62 3.68 -5.71 7.49
N PRO A 63 4.55 -4.75 7.86
CA PRO A 63 4.22 -3.32 7.85
C PRO A 63 3.71 -2.78 6.51
N ALA A 64 4.26 -3.27 5.40
CA ALA A 64 3.83 -2.86 4.07
C ALA A 64 2.35 -3.24 3.80
N LEU A 65 1.93 -4.43 4.24
CA LEU A 65 0.55 -4.89 4.11
C LEU A 65 -0.41 -4.12 5.00
N GLU A 66 0.05 -3.75 6.17
CA GLU A 66 -0.78 -3.09 7.18
C GLU A 66 -0.99 -1.62 6.82
N LEU A 67 -0.02 -0.99 6.14
CA LEU A 67 -0.22 0.30 5.49
C LEU A 67 -1.28 0.21 4.38
N LEU A 68 -1.22 -0.81 3.52
CA LEU A 68 -2.25 -1.02 2.49
C LEU A 68 -3.63 -1.29 3.11
N ARG A 69 -3.69 -2.04 4.22
CA ARG A 69 -4.93 -2.27 4.96
C ARG A 69 -5.49 -0.97 5.53
N LEU A 70 -4.65 -0.14 6.16
CA LEU A 70 -5.04 1.16 6.68
C LEU A 70 -5.62 2.04 5.56
N TRP A 71 -4.98 2.02 4.39
CA TRP A 71 -5.47 2.74 3.23
C TRP A 71 -6.83 2.22 2.75
N MET A 72 -7.01 0.90 2.62
CA MET A 72 -8.29 0.32 2.20
C MET A 72 -9.43 0.60 3.20
N ASP A 73 -9.16 0.52 4.50
CA ASP A 73 -10.18 0.66 5.54
C ASP A 73 -10.55 2.13 5.82
N TYR A 74 -9.56 3.02 5.84
CA TYR A 74 -9.72 4.40 6.30
C TYR A 74 -9.47 5.44 5.20
N GLY A 75 -9.20 5.01 3.98
CA GLY A 75 -9.00 5.89 2.83
C GLY A 75 -7.71 6.70 2.89
N GLY A 76 -6.68 6.24 3.61
CA GLY A 76 -5.40 6.93 3.71
C GLY A 76 -4.52 6.46 4.87
N TRP A 77 -3.60 7.31 5.29
CA TRP A 77 -2.70 7.05 6.43
C TRP A 77 -2.31 8.34 7.15
N TYR A 78 -1.75 8.19 8.34
CA TYR A 78 -1.26 9.32 9.12
C TYR A 78 0.12 9.78 8.62
N ASP A 79 0.27 11.08 8.41
CA ASP A 79 1.55 11.73 8.08
C ASP A 79 2.21 12.18 9.40
N CYS A 80 3.30 11.49 9.78
CA CYS A 80 4.04 11.77 11.00
C CYS A 80 4.78 13.11 10.97
N ASP A 81 5.17 13.60 9.79
CA ASP A 81 5.90 14.86 9.65
C ASP A 81 4.96 16.06 9.84
N LYS A 82 3.73 15.93 9.36
CA LYS A 82 2.69 16.99 9.45
C LYS A 82 1.74 16.80 10.62
N CYS A 83 1.85 15.69 11.35
CA CYS A 83 0.93 15.30 12.41
C CYS A 83 -0.54 15.40 11.97
N ALA A 84 -0.85 14.89 10.78
CA ALA A 84 -2.18 15.02 10.18
C ALA A 84 -2.55 13.77 9.39
N TRP A 85 -3.85 13.48 9.32
CA TRP A 85 -4.36 12.42 8.46
C TRP A 85 -4.27 12.83 6.99
N LYS A 86 -3.78 11.93 6.14
CA LYS A 86 -3.64 12.13 4.70
C LYS A 86 -4.57 11.16 3.99
N TYR A 87 -5.60 11.70 3.35
CA TYR A 87 -6.55 10.95 2.54
C TYR A 87 -5.99 10.71 1.14
N ILE A 88 -6.24 9.53 0.61
CA ILE A 88 -5.92 9.14 -0.75
C ILE A 88 -7.22 8.84 -1.47
N VAL A 89 -7.49 9.62 -2.52
CA VAL A 89 -8.75 9.59 -3.25
C VAL A 89 -8.56 9.13 -4.68
N ASP A 90 -9.65 8.74 -5.33
CA ASP A 90 -9.69 8.37 -6.76
C ASP A 90 -8.75 7.20 -7.11
N THR A 91 -8.69 6.20 -6.22
CA THR A 91 -7.79 5.06 -6.36
C THR A 91 -8.54 3.73 -6.25
N GLN A 92 -8.00 2.70 -6.91
CA GLN A 92 -8.46 1.32 -6.80
C GLN A 92 -7.25 0.41 -6.69
N ILE A 93 -7.26 -0.49 -5.70
CA ILE A 93 -6.14 -1.41 -5.44
C ILE A 93 -6.52 -2.80 -5.96
N ILE A 94 -5.58 -3.43 -6.66
CA ILE A 94 -5.64 -4.81 -7.13
C ILE A 94 -4.37 -5.49 -6.65
N ALA A 95 -4.48 -6.63 -5.99
CA ALA A 95 -3.33 -7.38 -5.49
C ALA A 95 -3.31 -8.80 -6.06
N ALA A 96 -2.10 -9.29 -6.34
CA ALA A 96 -1.84 -10.67 -6.73
C ALA A 96 -0.79 -11.28 -5.80
N MET A 97 -0.93 -12.58 -5.54
CA MET A 97 0.07 -13.37 -4.80
C MET A 97 0.05 -14.80 -5.28
N ALA A 98 1.21 -15.43 -5.23
CA ALA A 98 1.32 -16.85 -5.46
C ALA A 98 0.97 -17.65 -4.19
N PRO A 99 0.58 -18.93 -4.33
CA PRO A 99 0.32 -19.81 -3.20
C PRO A 99 1.50 -19.85 -2.21
N PRO A 100 1.25 -20.04 -0.90
CA PRO A 100 2.29 -20.11 0.10
C PRO A 100 3.20 -21.32 -0.14
N SER A 101 4.49 -21.07 -0.43
CA SER A 101 5.53 -22.10 -0.62
C SER A 101 6.93 -21.50 -0.44
N GLY A 102 7.85 -22.22 0.21
CA GLY A 102 9.31 -22.02 0.07
C GLY A 102 9.88 -20.61 0.31
N GLY A 103 9.20 -19.77 1.11
CA GLY A 103 9.57 -18.36 1.35
C GLY A 103 8.40 -17.39 1.23
N ARG A 104 7.29 -17.80 0.60
CA ARG A 104 6.04 -17.04 0.52
C ARG A 104 5.16 -17.28 1.74
N ALA A 105 4.76 -16.20 2.39
CA ALA A 105 4.00 -16.28 3.64
C ALA A 105 2.51 -16.59 3.42
N VAL A 106 1.89 -17.23 4.42
CA VAL A 106 0.44 -17.13 4.62
C VAL A 106 0.16 -15.73 5.15
N ILE A 107 -0.70 -14.99 4.45
CA ILE A 107 -1.11 -13.64 4.82
C ILE A 107 -2.12 -13.66 5.97
N SER A 108 -2.22 -12.56 6.70
CA SER A 108 -3.19 -12.41 7.78
C SER A 108 -4.62 -12.50 7.25
N PRO A 109 -5.56 -13.15 7.97
CA PRO A 109 -6.98 -13.12 7.62
C PRO A 109 -7.57 -11.70 7.54
N ARG A 110 -6.92 -10.73 8.19
CA ARG A 110 -7.33 -9.32 8.15
C ARG A 110 -7.02 -8.66 6.80
N THR A 111 -6.13 -9.25 6.01
CA THR A 111 -5.71 -8.76 4.70
C THR A 111 -6.10 -9.70 3.56
N GLN A 112 -6.93 -10.72 3.84
CA GLN A 112 -7.56 -11.58 2.84
C GLN A 112 -8.81 -10.95 2.24
#